data_AF-A0A8C2HM23-F1
#
_entry.id   AF-A0A8C2HM23-F1
#
_cell.length_a   1.000
_cell.length_b   1.000
_cell.length_c   1.000
_cell.angle_alpha   90.00
_cell.angle_beta   90.00
_cell.angle_gamma   90.00
#
_symmetry.space_group_name_H-M   'P 1'
#
loop_
_entity.id
_entity.type
_entity.pdbx_description
1 polymer ?
#
loop_
_entity_poly.entity_id
_entity_poly.type
_entity_poly.pdbx_seq_one_letter_code
_entity_poly.pdbx_strand_id
1 'polypeptide(L)'
;MYVVNIADTYNLKDTKEAAQKFMRENFIEFSEMEQFLKLTYEQISEFLTDDSLQLPSELTAFQIAIKWLDFDEKRLKYAPDLLCNIRFGTISPQDLVSHVQIVPRMMQDAECHRLLVDAMNYHLLPFQQNILQSRRTKVRGGQRVLLTVGGRPALTEKSLSKDILYRDEDSVWNKLTEMPAKSFNQCVAVLDGFLYVAGGEDQNDARNQAKH
;
A
#
# COMPACT_ATOMS: atom_id res chain seq x y z
N MET A 1 9.51 23.19 -1.70
CA MET A 1 8.28 23.93 -2.05
C MET A 1 8.55 25.22 -2.85
N TYR A 2 9.64 25.96 -2.58
CA TYR A 2 10.00 27.17 -3.34
C TYR A 2 10.06 26.98 -4.86
N VAL A 3 10.73 25.93 -5.36
CA VAL A 3 10.85 25.69 -6.82
C VAL A 3 9.50 25.35 -7.46
N VAL A 4 8.62 24.61 -6.78
CA VAL A 4 7.27 24.28 -7.28
C VAL A 4 6.40 25.53 -7.31
N ASN A 5 6.38 26.33 -6.24
CA ASN A 5 5.60 27.56 -6.20
C ASN A 5 6.10 28.60 -7.22
N ILE A 6 7.41 28.71 -7.41
CA ILE A 6 8.02 29.56 -8.44
C ILE A 6 7.62 29.03 -9.83
N ALA A 7 7.78 27.73 -10.09
CA ALA A 7 7.37 27.13 -11.35
C ALA A 7 5.87 27.34 -11.64
N ASP A 8 5.01 27.28 -10.62
CA ASP A 8 3.57 27.55 -10.76
C ASP A 8 3.29 29.03 -11.05
N THR A 9 4.01 29.94 -10.37
CA THR A 9 3.90 31.39 -10.58
C THR A 9 4.35 31.79 -12.00
N TYR A 10 5.34 31.10 -12.56
CA TYR A 10 5.88 31.35 -13.90
C TYR A 10 5.32 30.39 -14.97
N ASN A 11 4.31 29.56 -14.63
CA ASN A 11 3.67 28.59 -15.52
C ASN A 11 4.65 27.62 -16.25
N LEU A 12 5.76 27.29 -15.58
CA LEU A 12 6.80 26.38 -16.07
C LEU A 12 6.41 24.93 -15.79
N LYS A 13 5.61 24.35 -16.68
CA LYS A 13 5.04 23.00 -16.53
C LYS A 13 6.10 21.91 -16.35
N ASP A 14 7.14 21.93 -17.18
CA ASP A 14 8.19 20.90 -17.14
C ASP A 14 9.00 20.95 -15.83
N THR A 15 9.31 22.16 -15.36
CA THR A 15 10.02 22.35 -14.08
C THR A 15 9.13 21.99 -12.88
N LYS A 16 7.82 22.28 -12.97
CA LYS A 16 6.85 21.89 -11.95
C LYS A 16 6.75 20.37 -11.86
N GLU A 17 6.62 19.68 -12.99
CA GLU A 17 6.54 18.21 -13.03
C GLU A 17 7.82 17.55 -12.51
N ALA A 18 8.99 18.06 -12.92
CA ALA A 18 10.28 17.56 -12.44
C ALA A 18 10.45 17.77 -10.93
N ALA A 19 10.08 18.94 -10.42
CA ALA A 19 10.15 19.24 -8.99
C ALA A 19 9.13 18.44 -8.17
N GLN A 20 7.91 18.24 -8.70
CA GLN A 20 6.91 17.37 -8.08
C GLN A 20 7.37 15.91 -8.06
N LYS A 21 8.00 15.41 -9.14
CA LYS A 21 8.58 14.06 -9.19
C LYS A 21 9.65 13.88 -8.11
N PHE A 22 10.55 14.85 -7.99
CA PHE A 22 11.58 14.82 -6.95
C PHE A 22 10.98 14.84 -5.54
N MET A 23 9.94 15.63 -5.30
CA MET A 23 9.23 15.65 -4.01
C MET A 23 8.49 14.34 -3.74
N ARG A 24 7.94 13.67 -4.76
CA ARG A 24 7.27 12.37 -4.59
C ARG A 24 8.26 11.26 -4.23
N GLU A 25 9.45 11.28 -4.81
CA GLU A 25 10.50 10.30 -4.53
C GLU A 25 11.12 10.52 -3.13
N ASN A 26 11.28 11.77 -2.70
CA ASN A 26 11.91 12.12 -1.42
C ASN A 26 10.90 12.59 -0.37
N PHE A 27 9.65 12.10 -0.44
CA PHE A 27 8.58 12.60 0.42
C PHE A 27 8.84 12.37 1.92
N ILE A 28 9.51 11.26 2.26
CA ILE A 28 9.88 10.95 3.65
C ILE A 28 10.82 12.00 4.22
N GLU A 29 11.96 12.25 3.56
CA GLU A 29 12.91 13.28 3.98
C GLU A 29 12.25 14.67 4.03
N PHE A 30 11.38 14.94 3.06
CA PHE A 30 10.64 16.19 3.03
C PHE A 30 9.68 16.34 4.23
N SER A 31 9.05 15.27 4.69
CA SER A 31 8.12 15.29 5.83
C SER A 31 8.79 15.58 7.18
N GLU A 32 10.10 15.38 7.27
CA GLU A 32 10.90 15.72 8.45
C GLU A 32 11.27 17.20 8.51
N MET A 33 11.31 17.88 7.36
CA MET A 33 11.66 19.28 7.28
C MET A 33 10.58 20.19 7.88
N GLU A 34 10.98 21.26 8.56
CA GLU A 34 10.05 22.27 9.10
C GLU A 34 9.21 22.96 8.01
N GLN A 35 9.70 22.98 6.76
CA GLN A 35 8.95 23.50 5.62
C GLN A 35 7.67 22.71 5.33
N PHE A 36 7.64 21.42 5.70
CA PHE A 36 6.46 20.57 5.56
C PHE A 36 5.29 21.07 6.42
N LEU A 37 5.60 21.52 7.65
CA LEU A 37 4.60 22.05 8.58
C LEU A 37 3.96 23.37 8.09
N LYS A 38 4.63 24.06 7.16
CA LYS A 38 4.16 25.30 6.52
C LYS A 38 3.36 25.08 5.24
N LEU A 39 3.17 23.82 4.80
CA LEU A 39 2.34 23.51 3.63
C LEU A 39 0.88 23.95 3.86
N THR A 40 0.22 24.39 2.78
CA THR A 40 -1.22 24.65 2.80
C THR A 40 -2.01 23.34 2.75
N TYR A 41 -3.28 23.38 3.17
CA TYR A 41 -4.19 22.23 3.09
C TYR A 41 -4.29 21.66 1.66
N GLU A 42 -4.38 22.53 0.66
CA GLU A 42 -4.50 22.14 -0.75
C GLU A 42 -3.29 21.32 -1.21
N GLN A 43 -2.08 21.76 -0.84
CA GLN A 43 -0.85 21.09 -1.24
C GLN A 43 -0.71 19.70 -0.59
N ILE A 44 -0.95 19.58 0.72
CA ILE A 44 -0.88 18.27 1.38
C ILE A 44 -1.99 17.33 0.90
N SER A 45 -3.18 17.87 0.62
CA SER A 45 -4.29 17.11 0.05
C SER A 45 -3.96 16.59 -1.35
N GLU A 46 -3.30 17.39 -2.20
CA GLU A 46 -2.83 16.96 -3.52
C GLU A 46 -1.81 15.82 -3.40
N PHE A 47 -0.83 15.92 -2.50
CA PHE A 47 0.15 14.85 -2.26
C PHE A 47 -0.49 13.56 -1.76
N LEU A 48 -1.36 13.63 -0.75
CA LEU A 48 -2.06 12.44 -0.25
C LEU A 48 -3.07 11.91 -1.28
N THR A 49 -3.57 12.75 -2.19
CA THR A 49 -4.42 12.27 -3.27
C THR A 49 -3.59 11.52 -4.32
N ASP A 50 -2.32 11.84 -4.53
CA ASP A 50 -1.50 11.20 -5.56
C ASP A 50 -1.29 9.68 -5.28
N ASP A 51 -1.45 8.87 -6.33
CA ASP A 51 -1.22 7.41 -6.30
C ASP A 51 0.26 7.08 -6.51
N SER A 52 1.03 8.00 -7.09
CA SER A 52 2.45 7.81 -7.45
C SER A 52 3.42 8.21 -6.33
N LEU A 53 2.89 8.68 -5.20
CA LEU A 53 3.66 9.06 -4.03
C LEU A 53 4.42 7.84 -3.47
N GLN A 54 5.75 7.95 -3.35
CA GLN A 54 6.57 6.86 -2.83
C GLN A 54 6.58 6.94 -1.30
N LEU A 55 5.97 5.94 -0.69
CA LEU A 55 5.88 5.78 0.76
C LEU A 55 6.16 4.32 1.11
N PRO A 56 6.88 4.06 2.21
CA PRO A 56 7.11 2.69 2.68
C PRO A 56 5.81 2.05 3.18
N SER A 57 4.90 2.85 3.75
CA SER A 57 3.60 2.39 4.20
C SER A 57 2.59 3.54 4.27
N GLU A 58 1.30 3.23 4.17
CA GLU A 58 0.22 4.20 4.44
C GLU A 58 0.15 4.58 5.92
N LEU A 59 0.73 3.78 6.81
CA LEU A 59 0.91 4.17 8.21
C LEU A 59 1.80 5.41 8.31
N THR A 60 2.88 5.47 7.53
CA THR A 60 3.76 6.65 7.49
C THR A 60 3.01 7.87 6.96
N ALA A 61 2.17 7.71 5.92
CA ALA A 61 1.31 8.78 5.43
C ALA A 61 0.37 9.32 6.52
N PHE A 62 -0.21 8.42 7.32
CA PHE A 62 -1.04 8.78 8.47
C PHE A 62 -0.26 9.55 9.54
N GLN A 63 0.91 9.08 9.93
CA GLN A 63 1.75 9.76 10.91
C GLN A 63 2.13 11.17 10.45
N ILE A 64 2.50 11.31 9.17
CA ILE A 64 2.83 12.61 8.57
C ILE A 64 1.62 13.55 8.57
N ALA A 65 0.43 13.06 8.20
CA ALA A 65 -0.80 13.85 8.22
C ALA A 65 -1.17 14.29 9.64
N ILE A 66 -1.06 13.41 10.62
CA ILE A 66 -1.30 13.73 12.03
C ILE A 66 -0.31 14.77 12.54
N LYS A 67 0.98 14.63 12.24
CA LYS A 67 2.03 15.61 12.58
C LYS A 67 1.74 16.99 12.00
N TRP A 68 1.20 17.06 10.78
CA TRP A 68 0.80 18.32 10.15
C TRP A 68 -0.47 18.93 10.76
N LEU A 69 -1.42 18.09 11.19
CA LEU A 69 -2.65 18.51 11.87
C LEU A 69 -2.39 19.01 13.29
N ASP A 70 -1.46 18.37 14.03
CA ASP A 70 -1.12 18.75 15.41
C ASP A 70 -0.33 20.06 15.50
N PHE A 71 0.20 20.55 14.38
CA PHE A 71 0.95 21.81 14.33
C PHE A 71 0.06 23.06 14.48
N ASP A 72 -1.20 23.01 14.05
CA ASP A 72 -2.11 24.16 14.11
C ASP A 72 -3.55 23.69 14.36
N GLU A 73 -4.10 24.09 15.51
CA GLU A 73 -5.47 23.73 15.92
C GLU A 73 -6.53 24.20 14.92
N LYS A 74 -6.28 25.25 14.14
CA LYS A 74 -7.23 25.70 13.10
C LYS A 74 -7.37 24.69 11.97
N ARG A 75 -6.36 23.84 11.75
CA ARG A 75 -6.34 22.81 10.72
C ARG A 75 -7.10 21.56 11.12
N LEU A 76 -7.44 21.41 12.40
CA LEU A 76 -8.24 20.28 12.92
C LEU A 76 -9.58 20.14 12.18
N LYS A 77 -10.15 21.26 11.72
CA LYS A 77 -11.39 21.26 10.93
C LYS A 77 -11.29 20.48 9.62
N TYR A 78 -10.09 20.41 9.03
CA TYR A 78 -9.83 19.68 7.79
C TYR A 78 -9.37 18.23 8.04
N ALA A 79 -9.28 17.79 9.29
CA ALA A 79 -8.81 16.45 9.61
C ALA A 79 -9.65 15.34 8.92
N PRO A 80 -10.99 15.38 8.93
CA PRO A 80 -11.79 14.36 8.25
C PRO A 80 -11.51 14.31 6.75
N ASP A 81 -11.43 15.46 6.08
CA ASP A 81 -11.19 15.54 4.64
C ASP A 81 -9.79 15.06 4.28
N LEU A 82 -8.78 15.42 5.08
CA LEU A 82 -7.40 15.01 4.86
C LEU A 82 -7.20 13.51 5.11
N LEU A 83 -7.75 12.99 6.22
CA LEU A 83 -7.67 11.57 6.57
C LEU A 83 -8.54 10.72 5.63
N CYS A 84 -9.56 11.29 4.99
CA CYS A 84 -10.31 10.63 3.93
C CYS A 84 -9.42 10.24 2.73
N ASN A 85 -8.36 11.01 2.48
CA ASN A 85 -7.39 10.66 1.44
C ASN A 85 -6.48 9.50 1.84
N ILE A 86 -6.37 9.14 3.12
CA ILE A 86 -5.53 8.01 3.57
C ILE A 86 -6.24 6.67 3.34
N ARG A 87 -5.44 5.70 2.92
CA ARG A 87 -5.89 4.36 2.52
C ARG A 87 -5.78 3.40 3.68
N PHE A 88 -6.64 3.59 4.69
CA PHE A 88 -6.60 2.78 5.91
C PHE A 88 -6.75 1.27 5.64
N GLY A 89 -7.45 0.86 4.57
CA GLY A 89 -7.61 -0.55 4.21
C GLY A 89 -6.34 -1.23 3.68
N THR A 90 -5.26 -0.49 3.42
CA THR A 90 -3.95 -1.06 3.07
C THR A 90 -2.99 -1.10 4.26
N ILE A 91 -3.37 -0.55 5.42
CA ILE A 91 -2.58 -0.61 6.66
C ILE A 91 -2.84 -1.95 7.33
N SER A 92 -1.84 -2.55 7.99
CA SER A 92 -2.07 -3.83 8.68
C SER A 92 -3.08 -3.64 9.85
N PRO A 93 -3.89 -4.66 10.19
CA PRO A 93 -4.81 -4.59 11.32
C PRO A 93 -4.10 -4.30 12.65
N GLN A 94 -2.88 -4.83 12.82
CA GLN A 94 -2.07 -4.60 14.02
C GLN A 94 -1.67 -3.13 14.13
N ASP A 95 -1.28 -2.51 13.02
CA ASP A 95 -0.90 -1.10 12.98
C ASP A 95 -2.10 -0.17 13.14
N LEU A 96 -3.26 -0.54 12.59
CA LEU A 96 -4.50 0.20 12.80
C LEU A 96 -4.84 0.30 14.29
N VAL A 97 -4.75 -0.80 15.04
CA VAL A 97 -5.03 -0.79 16.48
C VAL A 97 -3.91 -0.09 17.28
N SER A 98 -2.66 -0.34 16.92
CA SER A 98 -1.51 0.11 17.73
C SER A 98 -1.12 1.56 17.48
N HIS A 99 -1.45 2.12 16.31
CA HIS A 99 -1.04 3.47 15.95
C HIS A 99 -2.23 4.37 15.58
N VAL A 100 -3.23 3.87 14.87
CA VAL A 100 -4.34 4.70 14.37
C VAL A 100 -5.41 4.87 15.46
N GLN A 101 -5.83 3.79 16.11
CA GLN A 101 -6.87 3.81 17.15
C GLN A 101 -6.45 4.54 18.43
N ILE A 102 -5.15 4.56 18.74
CA ILE A 102 -4.61 5.25 19.92
C ILE A 102 -4.74 6.78 19.79
N VAL A 103 -4.78 7.32 18.57
CA VAL A 103 -4.90 8.76 18.34
C VAL A 103 -6.31 9.20 18.76
N PRO A 104 -6.45 10.07 19.79
CA PRO A 104 -7.75 10.46 20.31
C PRO A 104 -8.68 11.04 19.24
N ARG A 105 -8.11 11.75 18.26
CA ARG A 105 -8.84 12.36 17.13
C ARG A 105 -9.59 11.33 16.26
N MET A 106 -9.05 10.13 16.10
CA MET A 106 -9.73 9.05 15.36
C MET A 106 -10.98 8.54 16.10
N MET A 107 -11.05 8.75 17.42
CA MET A 107 -12.19 8.34 18.26
C MET A 107 -13.15 9.49 18.56
N GLN A 108 -12.68 10.75 18.50
CA GLN A 108 -13.48 11.94 18.76
C GLN A 108 -14.33 12.37 17.57
N ASP A 109 -13.76 12.30 16.35
CA ASP A 109 -14.48 12.67 15.13
C ASP A 109 -15.24 11.48 14.56
N ALA A 110 -16.56 11.64 14.35
CA ALA A 110 -17.43 10.58 13.83
C ALA A 110 -17.01 10.09 12.44
N GLU A 111 -16.60 11.00 11.55
CA GLU A 111 -16.13 10.64 10.22
C GLU A 111 -14.82 9.86 10.28
N CYS A 112 -13.84 10.30 11.08
CA CYS A 112 -12.57 9.61 11.25
C CYS A 112 -12.77 8.19 11.83
N HIS A 113 -13.65 8.07 12.81
CA HIS A 113 -14.02 6.78 13.38
C HIS A 113 -14.65 5.86 12.35
N ARG A 114 -15.54 6.38 11.48
CA ARG A 114 -16.12 5.62 10.37
C ARG A 114 -15.05 5.09 9.42
N LEU A 115 -14.04 5.89 9.09
CA LEU A 115 -12.92 5.44 8.24
C LEU A 115 -12.14 4.26 8.85
N LEU A 116 -11.93 4.29 10.17
CA LEU A 116 -11.28 3.21 10.90
C LEU A 116 -12.13 1.94 10.89
N VAL A 117 -13.43 2.06 11.17
CA VAL A 117 -14.38 0.94 11.15
C VAL A 117 -14.48 0.32 9.76
N ASP A 118 -14.57 1.14 8.70
CA ASP A 118 -14.61 0.67 7.32
C ASP A 118 -13.35 -0.13 6.97
N ALA A 119 -12.17 0.33 7.41
CA ALA A 119 -10.92 -0.39 7.23
C ALA A 119 -10.87 -1.71 8.03
N MET A 120 -11.31 -1.70 9.30
CA MET A 120 -11.39 -2.92 10.09
C MET A 120 -12.34 -3.96 9.47
N ASN A 121 -13.52 -3.53 8.99
CA ASN A 121 -14.46 -4.39 8.29
C ASN A 121 -13.85 -4.99 7.02
N TYR A 122 -13.09 -4.19 6.25
CA TYR A 122 -12.36 -4.68 5.09
C TYR A 122 -11.36 -5.78 5.45
N HIS A 123 -10.67 -5.69 6.60
CA HIS A 123 -9.78 -6.75 7.06
C HIS A 123 -10.49 -7.97 7.65
N LEU A 124 -11.72 -7.82 8.16
CA LEU A 124 -12.54 -8.94 8.65
C LEU A 124 -13.15 -9.79 7.53
N LEU A 125 -13.17 -9.29 6.30
CA LEU A 125 -13.78 -9.93 5.13
C LEU A 125 -12.74 -10.27 4.04
N PRO A 126 -11.69 -11.09 4.33
CA PRO A 126 -10.59 -11.33 3.40
C PRO A 126 -11.04 -11.88 2.03
N PHE A 127 -12.10 -12.68 1.99
CA PHE A 127 -12.65 -13.26 0.75
C PHE A 127 -13.50 -12.28 -0.07
N GLN A 128 -13.81 -11.10 0.45
CA GLN A 128 -14.57 -10.06 -0.25
C GLN A 128 -13.72 -8.84 -0.58
N GLN A 129 -12.45 -8.80 -0.12
CA GLN A 129 -11.56 -7.66 -0.34
C GLN A 129 -11.41 -7.30 -1.82
N ASN A 130 -11.38 -8.30 -2.71
CA ASN A 130 -11.33 -8.09 -4.15
C ASN A 130 -12.58 -7.41 -4.73
N ILE A 131 -13.75 -7.57 -4.11
CA ILE A 131 -15.01 -6.96 -4.55
C ILE A 131 -15.19 -5.57 -3.92
N LEU A 132 -14.61 -5.37 -2.73
CA LEU A 132 -14.66 -4.11 -1.98
C LEU A 132 -13.59 -3.10 -2.42
N GLN A 133 -13.09 -3.22 -3.65
CA GLN A 133 -12.05 -2.34 -4.14
C GLN A 133 -12.57 -0.92 -4.39
N SER A 134 -11.80 0.04 -3.89
CA SER A 134 -12.04 1.46 -4.08
C SER A 134 -10.71 2.20 -4.15
N ARG A 135 -10.77 3.50 -4.39
CA ARG A 135 -9.61 4.39 -4.27
C ARG A 135 -8.85 4.19 -2.95
N ARG A 136 -9.57 3.86 -1.88
CA ARG A 136 -9.07 3.74 -0.50
C ARG A 136 -8.40 2.41 -0.18
N THR A 137 -8.53 1.41 -1.07
CA THR A 137 -7.93 0.08 -0.93
C THR A 137 -6.82 -0.17 -1.95
N LYS A 138 -6.71 0.70 -2.97
CA LYS A 138 -5.66 0.65 -3.97
C LYS A 138 -4.33 1.06 -3.36
N VAL A 139 -3.32 0.19 -3.42
CA VAL A 139 -1.97 0.48 -2.92
C VAL A 139 -1.36 1.70 -3.64
N ARG A 140 -0.80 2.66 -2.87
CA ARG A 140 0.02 3.77 -3.40
C ARG A 140 1.41 3.28 -3.74
N GLY A 141 1.96 3.83 -4.82
CA GLY A 141 3.31 3.54 -5.25
C GLY A 141 3.52 2.05 -5.47
N GLY A 142 4.75 1.61 -5.21
CA GLY A 142 5.12 0.21 -5.30
C GLY A 142 6.25 -0.03 -6.29
N GLN A 143 7.07 -1.01 -5.95
CA GLN A 143 8.17 -1.44 -6.78
C GLN A 143 7.73 -2.58 -7.71
N ARG A 144 8.18 -2.52 -8.96
CA ARG A 144 8.05 -3.64 -9.88
C ARG A 144 9.06 -4.72 -9.47
N VAL A 145 8.56 -5.78 -8.84
CA VAL A 145 9.34 -6.96 -8.45
C VAL A 145 8.95 -8.17 -9.29
N LEU A 146 9.87 -9.11 -9.45
CA LEU A 146 9.57 -10.42 -10.03
C LEU A 146 9.04 -11.34 -8.92
N LEU A 147 7.89 -11.97 -9.17
CA LEU A 147 7.28 -12.94 -8.29
C LEU A 147 7.37 -14.34 -8.91
N THR A 148 7.69 -15.34 -8.10
CA THR A 148 7.56 -16.76 -8.45
C THR A 148 6.51 -17.40 -7.58
N VAL A 149 5.76 -18.32 -8.16
CA VAL A 149 4.66 -19.02 -7.50
C VAL A 149 4.90 -20.53 -7.65
N GLY A 150 5.27 -21.19 -6.55
CA GLY A 150 5.47 -22.63 -6.48
C GLY A 150 6.45 -23.18 -7.53
N GLY A 151 6.06 -24.31 -8.15
CA GLY A 151 6.82 -24.94 -9.22
C GLY A 151 7.76 -26.05 -8.75
N ARG A 152 8.55 -26.56 -9.69
CA ARG A 152 9.51 -27.65 -9.46
C ARG A 152 10.93 -27.07 -9.42
N PRO A 153 11.63 -27.10 -8.28
CA PRO A 153 13.02 -26.67 -8.21
C PRO A 153 13.89 -27.54 -9.12
N ALA A 154 14.66 -26.91 -10.02
CA ALA A 154 15.50 -27.62 -10.99
C ALA A 154 16.62 -28.47 -10.34
N LEU A 155 17.05 -28.10 -9.12
CA LEU A 155 18.23 -28.68 -8.47
C LEU A 155 17.92 -29.92 -7.60
N THR A 156 16.69 -30.06 -7.11
CA THR A 156 16.38 -31.08 -6.09
C THR A 156 15.38 -32.14 -6.54
N GLU A 157 14.68 -31.97 -7.67
CA GLU A 157 13.71 -32.87 -8.35
C GLU A 157 12.67 -33.62 -7.47
N LYS A 158 12.73 -33.52 -6.14
CA LYS A 158 12.05 -34.43 -5.21
C LYS A 158 10.82 -33.85 -4.53
N SER A 159 10.62 -32.53 -4.57
CA SER A 159 9.41 -31.93 -4.01
C SER A 159 9.01 -30.67 -4.78
N LEU A 160 7.72 -30.60 -5.08
CA LEU A 160 7.06 -29.36 -5.49
C LEU A 160 7.23 -28.30 -4.40
N SER A 161 7.36 -27.04 -4.82
CA SER A 161 7.34 -25.90 -3.94
C SER A 161 5.92 -25.37 -3.79
N LYS A 162 5.60 -24.88 -2.60
CA LYS A 162 4.42 -24.05 -2.35
C LYS A 162 4.79 -22.60 -2.06
N ASP A 163 6.09 -22.28 -2.07
CA ASP A 163 6.56 -20.95 -1.71
C ASP A 163 6.23 -19.95 -2.82
N ILE A 164 5.82 -18.76 -2.41
CA ILE A 164 5.75 -17.57 -3.26
C ILE A 164 6.92 -16.70 -2.88
N LEU A 165 7.85 -16.49 -3.81
CA LEU A 165 9.05 -15.70 -3.59
C LEU A 165 9.01 -14.44 -4.44
N TYR A 166 9.61 -13.37 -3.96
CA TYR A 166 9.87 -12.17 -4.76
C TYR A 166 11.36 -11.90 -4.86
N ARG A 167 11.78 -11.27 -5.95
CA ARG A 167 13.15 -10.80 -6.15
C ARG A 167 13.24 -9.33 -5.81
N ASP A 168 14.10 -8.98 -4.85
CA ASP A 168 14.35 -7.60 -4.45
C ASP A 168 15.29 -6.85 -5.41
N GLU A 169 15.58 -5.58 -5.11
CA GLU A 169 16.51 -4.73 -5.88
C GLU A 169 17.93 -5.32 -5.93
N ASP A 170 18.37 -5.95 -4.84
CA ASP A 170 19.69 -6.57 -4.69
C ASP A 170 19.79 -7.93 -5.40
N SER A 171 18.75 -8.31 -6.17
CA SER A 171 18.67 -9.57 -6.89
C SER A 171 18.63 -10.82 -6.01
N VAL A 172 18.21 -10.68 -4.76
CA VAL A 172 18.03 -11.78 -3.80
C VAL A 172 16.58 -12.24 -3.79
N TRP A 173 16.39 -13.55 -3.69
CA TRP A 173 15.07 -14.17 -3.56
C TRP A 173 14.63 -14.21 -2.11
N ASN A 174 13.52 -13.54 -1.82
CA ASN A 174 12.92 -13.47 -0.48
C ASN A 174 11.57 -14.15 -0.49
N LYS A 175 11.22 -14.79 0.63
CA LYS A 175 9.94 -15.47 0.79
C LYS A 175 8.84 -14.48 1.14
N LEU A 176 7.79 -14.43 0.32
CA LEU A 176 6.61 -13.59 0.54
C LEU A 176 5.57 -14.33 1.38
N THR A 177 5.14 -15.51 0.90
CA THR A 177 4.12 -16.34 1.55
C THR A 177 4.18 -17.77 1.01
N GLU A 178 3.23 -18.62 1.41
CA GLU A 178 3.07 -19.98 0.91
C GLU A 178 1.64 -20.21 0.39
N MET A 179 1.52 -20.97 -0.68
CA MET A 179 0.25 -21.50 -1.15
C MET A 179 -0.26 -22.61 -0.20
N PRO A 180 -1.58 -22.87 -0.20
CA PRO A 180 -2.16 -23.95 0.62
C PRO A 180 -1.61 -25.34 0.28
N ALA A 181 -1.26 -25.58 -0.99
CA ALA A 181 -0.76 -26.85 -1.49
C ALA A 181 0.49 -26.64 -2.35
N LYS A 182 1.32 -27.69 -2.44
CA LYS A 182 2.46 -27.72 -3.35
C LYS A 182 1.97 -28.08 -4.75
N SER A 183 2.22 -27.22 -5.74
CA SER A 183 1.83 -27.49 -7.13
C SER A 183 2.75 -26.80 -8.14
N PHE A 184 2.67 -27.26 -9.39
CA PHE A 184 3.37 -26.71 -10.56
C PHE A 184 2.42 -26.60 -11.75
N ASN A 185 2.84 -25.97 -12.86
CA ASN A 185 2.01 -25.71 -14.04
C ASN A 185 0.72 -24.91 -13.74
N GLN A 186 0.81 -23.99 -12.78
CA GLN A 186 -0.31 -23.13 -12.42
C GLN A 186 -0.47 -21.99 -13.40
N CYS A 187 -1.70 -21.49 -13.53
CA CYS A 187 -1.95 -20.20 -14.16
C CYS A 187 -2.00 -19.10 -13.08
N VAL A 188 -1.40 -17.96 -13.38
CA VAL A 188 -1.38 -16.80 -12.50
C VAL A 188 -1.98 -15.60 -13.23
N ALA A 189 -2.91 -14.91 -12.59
CA ALA A 189 -3.51 -13.68 -13.09
C ALA A 189 -3.52 -12.62 -12.01
N VAL A 190 -3.40 -11.35 -12.40
CA VAL A 190 -3.55 -10.21 -11.48
C VAL A 190 -4.82 -9.47 -11.85
N LEU A 191 -5.71 -9.31 -10.87
CA LEU A 191 -6.95 -8.55 -11.03
C LEU A 191 -7.18 -7.71 -9.77
N ASP A 192 -7.44 -6.41 -9.97
CA ASP A 192 -7.75 -5.44 -8.91
C ASP A 192 -6.77 -5.43 -7.72
N GLY A 193 -5.48 -5.64 -8.01
CA GLY A 193 -4.42 -5.66 -6.99
C GLY A 193 -4.24 -7.00 -6.27
N PHE A 194 -4.99 -8.04 -6.66
CA PHE A 194 -4.86 -9.39 -6.11
C PHE A 194 -4.20 -10.34 -7.11
N LEU A 195 -3.33 -11.18 -6.59
CA LEU A 195 -2.72 -12.29 -7.33
C LEU A 195 -3.60 -13.53 -7.20
N TYR A 196 -4.15 -14.00 -8.31
CA TYR A 196 -4.93 -15.23 -8.39
C TYR A 196 -4.06 -16.33 -8.95
N VAL A 197 -4.07 -17.47 -8.26
CA VAL A 197 -3.39 -18.70 -8.69
C VAL A 197 -4.46 -19.76 -8.89
N ALA A 198 -4.55 -20.31 -10.09
CA ALA A 198 -5.57 -21.29 -10.44
C ALA A 198 -4.97 -22.49 -11.19
N GLY A 199 -5.54 -23.66 -10.95
CA GLY A 199 -5.11 -24.93 -11.53
C GLY A 199 -3.76 -25.40 -10.99
N GLY A 200 -3.00 -26.06 -11.86
CA GLY A 200 -1.76 -26.74 -11.52
C GLY A 200 -1.96 -28.20 -11.10
N GLU A 201 -0.86 -28.93 -11.10
CA GLU A 201 -0.80 -30.34 -10.72
C GLU A 201 -0.17 -30.45 -9.32
N ASP A 202 -0.82 -31.17 -8.42
CA ASP A 202 -0.25 -31.49 -7.11
C ASP A 202 0.44 -32.87 -7.12
N GLN A 203 1.18 -33.20 -6.06
CA GLN A 203 1.86 -34.50 -5.95
C GLN A 203 0.88 -35.65 -5.60
N ASN A 204 -0.37 -35.35 -5.24
CA ASN A 204 -1.37 -36.30 -4.76
C ASN A 204 -2.37 -36.73 -5.83
N ASP A 205 -2.61 -35.94 -6.87
CA ASP A 205 -3.44 -36.23 -8.03
C ASP A 205 -2.87 -37.42 -8.80
N ALA A 206 -1.55 -37.51 -8.89
CA ALA A 206 -0.86 -38.68 -9.44
C ALA A 206 -1.12 -39.97 -8.63
N ARG A 207 -1.42 -39.89 -7.33
CA ARG A 207 -1.77 -41.05 -6.49
C ARG A 207 -3.24 -41.45 -6.58
N ASN A 208 -4.12 -40.49 -6.86
CA ASN A 208 -5.56 -40.75 -6.99
C ASN A 208 -5.95 -41.32 -8.37
N GLN A 209 -5.09 -41.16 -9.39
CA GLN A 209 -5.29 -41.81 -10.70
C GLN A 209 -4.85 -43.28 -10.77
N ALA A 210 -4.14 -43.79 -9.75
CA ALA A 210 -3.63 -45.17 -9.73
C ALA A 210 -4.56 -46.18 -9.02
N LYS A 211 -5.82 -45.79 -8.75
CA LYS A 211 -6.85 -46.68 -8.16
C LYS A 211 -8.07 -46.76 -9.07
N HIS A 212 -7.93 -47.41 -10.22
CA HIS A 212 -9.03 -48.03 -10.95
C HIS A 212 -8.56 -49.28 -11.68
#